data_AF-A0A413QPM0-F1
#
_entry.id   AF-A0A413QPM0-F1
#
_cell.length_a   1.000
_cell.length_b   1.000
_cell.length_c   1.000
_cell.angle_alpha   90.00
_cell.angle_beta   90.00
_cell.angle_gamma   90.00
#
_symmetry.space_group_name_H-M   'P 1'
#
loop_
_entity.id
_entity.type
_entity.pdbx_description
1 polymer ?
#
loop_
_entity_poly.entity_id
_entity_poly.type
_entity_poly.pdbx_seq_one_letter_code
_entity_poly.pdbx_strand_id
1 'polypeptide(L)'
;MFQLAKINKADTENQQADKPQNTDLSAYALSYTWSGDVEQAGRKLEFDIAYTTKDKDWTNAVLELGDEVCFSYTDEVTQETYPVFQGRIFSRSRDSESYSMRFVAFDNIIYLAKSRITRKYANVTVADAIRQTIHDFSIEAGTMPDLSVVCSFIADDISATDAIKQALSYQSAQDGKGYHIYMTDGKLNVVCTNDQVVENFLISDETNLTGASVSESIEDMVSKVVVVDSAGQTKGEMPNTTDIEKFGTIQAICKADPKQDDASQARAMLKTVAHDMSVKALGHIQCIAGFSVDIQEEQLKGRFFIKSDSHRIEGNRHTMELHLVFHKLLDEQKQELDSASYNANPDYVPPAAAASGSWSGASMSGNAAGGDVVDSCMENFDGTVSPYGSNGCVDRATVAAAGYSPFAAQEYNHNVKGCDQLRADAEARGLAIPYDPAQLEKGDIIMYNRYSKPDPNWHVVVYDGNGGCWGNSSSVYGCFHHYEGSIDMGSDYYPATIIKTSRG
;
A
#
# COMPACT_ATOMS: atom_id res chain seq x y z
N MET A 1 26.41 22.07 -15.77
CA MET A 1 27.55 21.69 -14.91
C MET A 1 27.09 21.26 -13.51
N PHE A 2 27.59 20.15 -12.98
CA PHE A 2 27.32 19.71 -11.60
C PHE A 2 28.37 20.23 -10.61
N GLN A 3 27.93 20.58 -9.40
CA GLN A 3 28.79 21.12 -8.35
C GLN A 3 28.47 20.47 -7.01
N LEU A 4 29.50 20.25 -6.19
CA LEU A 4 29.38 19.75 -4.83
C LEU A 4 29.98 20.78 -3.88
N ALA A 5 29.26 21.10 -2.82
CA ALA A 5 29.75 21.98 -1.76
C ALA A 5 29.47 21.39 -0.37
N LYS A 6 30.39 21.62 0.57
CA LYS A 6 30.13 21.45 2.00
C LYS A 6 29.44 22.70 2.52
N ILE A 7 28.31 22.52 3.20
CA ILE A 7 27.58 23.58 3.86
C ILE A 7 28.26 23.86 5.20
N ASN A 8 28.75 25.09 5.37
CA ASN A 8 29.37 25.50 6.63
C ASN A 8 28.29 26.03 7.57
N LYS A 9 28.28 25.55 8.83
CA LYS A 9 27.34 26.03 9.84
C LYS A 9 27.72 27.46 10.25
N ALA A 10 26.72 28.31 10.49
CA ALA A 10 26.96 29.64 11.04
C ALA A 10 27.40 29.49 12.50
N ASP A 11 28.53 30.11 12.86
CA ASP A 11 28.96 30.20 14.26
C ASP A 11 27.92 30.98 15.06
N THR A 12 27.30 30.31 16.01
CA THR A 12 26.19 30.87 16.82
C THR A 12 26.67 31.93 17.82
N GLU A 13 27.98 32.15 17.95
CA GLU A 13 28.60 33.08 18.90
C GLU A 13 28.86 34.48 18.34
N ASN A 14 28.78 34.70 17.02
CA ASN A 14 29.01 36.01 16.40
C ASN A 14 27.88 36.40 15.44
N GLN A 15 26.83 37.05 15.95
CA GLN A 15 25.68 37.54 15.18
C GLN A 15 25.97 38.74 14.25
N GLN A 16 27.20 38.87 13.73
CA GLN A 16 27.57 40.02 12.88
C GLN A 16 28.64 39.73 11.81
N ALA A 17 28.72 38.49 11.31
CA ALA A 17 29.55 38.16 10.15
C ALA A 17 28.70 37.54 9.03
N ASP A 18 29.10 37.79 7.77
CA ASP A 18 28.50 37.23 6.56
C ASP A 18 28.13 35.75 6.71
N LYS A 19 27.05 35.31 6.03
CA LYS A 19 26.70 33.87 5.95
C LYS A 19 27.97 33.08 5.63
N PRO A 20 28.32 32.03 6.40
CA PRO A 20 29.54 31.28 6.18
C PRO A 20 29.56 30.79 4.73
N GLN A 21 30.63 31.13 4.01
CA GLN A 21 30.78 30.74 2.62
C GLN A 21 30.93 29.22 2.55
N ASN A 22 30.07 28.54 1.80
CA ASN A 22 30.16 27.10 1.58
C ASN A 22 31.51 26.75 0.94
N THR A 23 32.07 25.60 1.32
CA THR A 23 33.33 25.12 0.74
C THR A 23 33.03 24.39 -0.56
N ASP A 24 33.49 24.92 -1.69
CA ASP A 24 33.38 24.26 -3.00
C ASP A 24 34.32 23.03 -3.05
N LEU A 25 33.75 21.88 -3.39
CA LEU A 25 34.44 20.59 -3.52
C LEU A 25 34.58 20.14 -4.96
N SER A 26 34.07 20.92 -5.93
CA SER A 26 34.01 20.53 -7.34
C SER A 26 35.39 20.25 -7.94
N ALA A 27 36.42 20.97 -7.49
CA ALA A 27 37.82 20.75 -7.91
C ALA A 27 38.42 19.42 -7.40
N TYR A 28 37.83 18.85 -6.34
CA TYR A 28 38.26 17.59 -5.75
C TYR A 28 37.52 16.38 -6.31
N ALA A 29 36.31 16.58 -6.82
CA ALA A 29 35.43 15.48 -7.15
C ALA A 29 35.87 14.69 -8.38
N LEU A 30 35.80 13.36 -8.27
CA LEU A 30 36.12 12.41 -9.33
C LEU A 30 34.85 11.85 -9.96
N SER A 31 33.89 11.46 -9.12
CA SER A 31 32.60 10.94 -9.57
C SER A 31 31.51 11.14 -8.53
N TYR A 32 30.26 11.13 -8.99
CA TYR A 32 29.06 11.18 -8.17
C TYR A 32 28.09 10.09 -8.62
N THR A 33 27.37 9.49 -7.68
CA THR A 33 26.20 8.65 -7.91
C THR A 33 25.09 9.11 -7.00
N TRP A 34 24.04 9.67 -7.59
CA TRP A 34 22.85 10.15 -6.90
C TRP A 34 21.69 9.22 -7.23
N SER A 35 21.03 8.68 -6.21
CA SER A 35 20.01 7.65 -6.42
C SER A 35 18.85 7.79 -5.44
N GLY A 36 17.69 7.26 -5.83
CA GLY A 36 16.52 7.12 -4.96
C GLY A 36 15.65 5.94 -5.40
N ASP A 37 14.79 5.50 -4.49
CA ASP A 37 13.88 4.37 -4.68
C ASP A 37 12.63 4.64 -3.83
N VAL A 38 11.44 4.42 -4.40
CA VAL A 38 10.17 4.66 -3.68
C VAL A 38 9.93 3.72 -2.50
N GLU A 39 10.61 2.57 -2.47
CA GLU A 39 10.54 1.60 -1.37
C GLU A 39 11.56 1.89 -0.27
N GLN A 40 12.66 2.58 -0.61
CA GLN A 40 13.70 2.97 0.34
C GLN A 40 13.49 4.38 0.87
N ALA A 41 13.98 4.64 2.07
CA ALA A 41 13.78 5.93 2.71
C ALA A 41 14.95 6.88 2.45
N GLY A 42 14.62 8.02 1.83
CA GLY A 42 15.56 9.10 1.52
C GLY A 42 16.44 8.80 0.31
N ARG A 43 16.86 9.86 -0.36
CA ARG A 43 17.81 9.79 -1.48
C ARG A 43 19.23 9.69 -0.95
N LYS A 44 20.09 9.09 -1.76
CA LYS A 44 21.50 8.84 -1.44
C LYS A 44 22.38 9.56 -2.44
N LEU A 45 23.44 10.18 -1.94
CA LEU A 45 24.54 10.70 -2.75
C LEU A 45 25.83 10.00 -2.34
N GLU A 46 26.42 9.27 -3.27
CA GLU A 46 27.74 8.68 -3.15
C GLU A 46 28.71 9.51 -4.00
N PHE A 47 29.87 9.85 -3.45
CA PHE A 47 30.84 10.63 -4.20
C PHE A 47 32.27 10.28 -3.80
N ASP A 48 33.14 10.31 -4.80
CA ASP A 48 34.57 10.11 -4.63
C ASP A 48 35.28 11.43 -4.86
N ILE A 49 36.20 11.78 -3.96
CA ILE A 49 37.10 12.92 -4.13
C ILE A 49 38.54 12.46 -4.22
N ALA A 50 39.37 13.24 -4.91
CA ALA A 50 40.82 13.11 -4.90
C ALA A 50 41.35 13.32 -3.49
N TYR A 51 42.12 12.35 -3.01
CA TYR A 51 42.71 12.37 -1.67
C TYR A 51 44.05 11.65 -1.65
N THR A 52 45.08 12.27 -1.07
CA THR A 52 46.41 11.63 -0.95
C THR A 52 47.13 12.05 0.31
N THR A 53 47.87 11.11 0.89
CA THR A 53 48.82 11.37 2.00
C THR A 53 50.27 11.29 1.53
N LYS A 54 50.50 10.96 0.26
CA LYS A 54 51.84 10.74 -0.31
C LYS A 54 52.41 12.01 -0.93
N ASP A 55 51.56 12.78 -1.59
CA ASP A 55 51.91 14.07 -2.15
C ASP A 55 51.78 15.14 -1.06
N LYS A 56 52.88 15.86 -0.80
CA LYS A 56 52.94 16.89 0.24
C LYS A 56 52.47 18.26 -0.25
N ASP A 57 52.43 18.47 -1.56
CA ASP A 57 51.98 19.72 -2.17
C ASP A 57 50.45 19.72 -2.36
N TRP A 58 49.81 18.56 -2.21
CA TRP A 58 48.36 18.41 -2.25
C TRP A 58 47.69 18.78 -0.91
N THR A 59 46.65 19.61 -0.99
CA THR A 59 45.81 19.95 0.17
C THR A 59 44.48 19.21 0.08
N ASN A 60 44.27 18.19 0.91
CA ASN A 60 43.01 17.44 0.95
C ASN A 60 41.84 18.29 1.47
N ALA A 61 40.66 18.11 0.88
CA ALA A 61 39.42 18.62 1.46
C ALA A 61 39.10 17.93 2.79
N VAL A 62 38.60 18.70 3.76
CA VAL A 62 38.25 18.19 5.10
C VAL A 62 36.74 17.97 5.21
N LEU A 63 36.35 16.70 5.20
CA LEU A 63 34.96 16.23 5.33
C LEU A 63 34.86 15.20 6.46
N GLU A 64 33.99 15.47 7.42
CA GLU A 64 33.74 14.64 8.60
C GLU A 64 32.36 13.99 8.53
N LEU A 65 32.15 12.94 9.33
CA LEU A 65 30.81 12.37 9.51
C LEU A 65 29.88 13.42 10.11
N GLY A 66 28.66 13.51 9.59
CA GLY A 66 27.66 14.50 10.00
C GLY A 66 27.81 15.87 9.34
N ASP A 67 28.88 16.14 8.59
CA ASP A 67 28.95 17.31 7.73
C ASP A 67 27.81 17.29 6.71
N GLU A 68 27.29 18.47 6.41
CA GLU A 68 26.21 18.65 5.44
C GLU A 68 26.77 19.05 4.09
N VAL A 69 26.26 18.45 3.03
CA VAL A 69 26.68 18.69 1.64
C VAL A 69 25.48 19.04 0.78
N CYS A 70 25.71 19.92 -0.20
CA CYS A 70 24.77 20.27 -1.24
C CYS A 70 25.36 19.89 -2.60
N PHE A 71 24.58 19.18 -3.40
CA PHE A 71 24.88 18.85 -4.78
C PHE A 71 23.89 19.59 -5.68
N SER A 72 24.41 20.36 -6.63
CA SER A 72 23.61 21.23 -7.49
C SER A 72 23.97 21.06 -8.96
N TYR A 73 23.02 21.41 -9.82
CA TYR A 73 23.18 21.45 -11.26
C TYR A 73 22.95 22.88 -11.76
N THR A 74 23.91 23.41 -12.49
CA THR A 74 23.76 24.69 -13.20
C THR A 74 23.50 24.40 -14.68
N ASP A 75 22.37 24.87 -15.18
CA ASP A 75 22.04 24.81 -16.60
C ASP A 75 22.96 25.75 -17.39
N GLU A 76 23.56 25.24 -18.47
CA GLU A 76 24.57 25.99 -19.22
C GLU A 76 23.97 27.08 -20.12
N VAL A 77 22.69 26.96 -20.47
CA VAL A 77 21.97 27.91 -21.32
C VAL A 77 21.35 29.02 -20.47
N THR A 78 20.59 28.65 -19.43
CA THR A 78 19.89 29.63 -18.57
C THR A 78 20.79 30.22 -17.49
N GLN A 79 21.90 29.55 -17.16
CA GLN A 79 22.78 29.88 -16.02
C GLN A 79 22.07 29.79 -14.66
N GLU A 80 20.90 29.15 -14.60
CA GLU A 80 20.18 28.90 -13.35
C GLU A 80 20.78 27.69 -12.63
N THR A 81 20.94 27.80 -11.30
CA THR A 81 21.42 26.73 -10.44
C THR A 81 20.26 26.10 -9.69
N TYR A 82 20.12 24.79 -9.82
CA TYR A 82 19.10 23.99 -9.16
C TYR A 82 19.75 23.09 -8.10
N PRO A 83 19.27 23.11 -6.84
CA PRO A 83 19.69 22.15 -5.84
C PRO A 83 19.13 20.76 -6.20
N VAL A 84 20.02 19.79 -6.38
CA VAL A 84 19.67 18.41 -6.76
C VAL A 84 19.56 17.53 -5.52
N PHE A 85 20.44 17.75 -4.54
CA PHE A 85 20.46 17.00 -3.29
C PHE A 85 21.07 17.82 -2.16
N GLN A 86 20.51 17.68 -0.96
CA GLN A 86 21.09 18.22 0.27
C GLN A 86 20.98 17.15 1.36
N GLY A 87 22.10 16.83 2.02
CA GLY A 87 22.13 15.74 2.97
C GLY A 87 23.39 15.70 3.82
N ARG A 88 23.47 14.73 4.73
CA ARG A 88 24.58 14.59 5.68
C ARG A 88 25.43 13.38 5.37
N ILE A 89 26.73 13.48 5.62
CA ILE A 89 27.68 12.38 5.45
C ILE A 89 27.47 11.35 6.55
N PHE A 90 27.10 10.12 6.17
CA PHE A 90 26.90 8.99 7.09
C PHE A 90 28.08 8.02 7.10
N SER A 91 28.83 7.95 5.99
CA SER A 91 30.04 7.14 5.95
C SER A 91 31.11 7.82 5.11
N ARG A 92 32.36 7.53 5.48
CA ARG A 92 33.55 7.87 4.72
C ARG A 92 34.52 6.69 4.77
N SER A 93 35.13 6.37 3.65
CA SER A 93 36.09 5.26 3.57
C SER A 93 37.22 5.60 2.61
N ARG A 94 38.39 4.98 2.86
CA ARG A 94 39.58 5.11 2.03
C ARG A 94 40.37 3.82 2.10
N ASP A 95 40.74 3.31 0.94
CA ASP A 95 41.74 2.25 0.84
C ASP A 95 43.15 2.85 0.87
N SER A 96 44.06 2.25 1.64
CA SER A 96 45.41 2.80 1.87
C SER A 96 46.20 3.05 0.59
N GLU A 97 45.98 2.23 -0.43
CA GLU A 97 46.64 2.30 -1.74
C GLU A 97 45.96 3.28 -2.71
N SER A 98 44.72 3.70 -2.40
CA SER A 98 43.95 4.62 -3.23
C SER A 98 44.39 6.08 -3.10
N TYR A 99 44.20 6.81 -4.19
CA TYR A 99 44.29 8.28 -4.28
C TYR A 99 42.90 8.95 -4.27
N SER A 100 41.89 8.23 -3.80
CA SER A 100 40.53 8.73 -3.60
C SER A 100 40.03 8.44 -2.19
N MET A 101 39.04 9.21 -1.78
CA MET A 101 38.26 8.98 -0.57
C MET A 101 36.77 9.00 -0.93
N ARG A 102 36.05 7.96 -0.50
CA ARG A 102 34.64 7.74 -0.78
C ARG A 102 33.79 8.24 0.36
N PHE A 103 32.68 8.88 0.02
CA PHE A 103 31.69 9.36 0.97
C PHE A 103 30.30 8.89 0.57
N VAL A 104 29.45 8.64 1.57
CA VAL A 104 28.02 8.38 1.38
C VAL A 104 27.24 9.36 2.24
N ALA A 105 26.38 10.14 1.59
CA ALA A 105 25.46 11.06 2.22
C ALA A 105 24.00 10.65 1.95
N PHE A 106 23.13 10.96 2.89
CA PHE A 106 21.69 10.77 2.76
C PHE A 106 20.95 12.08 3.05
N ASP A 107 19.81 12.28 2.41
CA ASP A 107 18.91 13.38 2.75
C ASP A 107 18.29 13.19 4.14
N ASN A 108 17.54 14.19 4.62
CA ASN A 108 17.01 14.17 5.98
C ASN A 108 15.94 13.09 6.24
N ILE A 109 15.34 12.46 5.22
CA ILE A 109 14.38 11.37 5.42
C ILE A 109 15.06 10.15 6.08
N ILE A 110 16.37 9.99 5.94
CA ILE A 110 17.10 8.91 6.60
C ILE A 110 16.93 8.91 8.12
N TYR A 111 16.76 10.08 8.73
CA TYR A 111 16.55 10.19 10.18
C TYR A 111 15.16 9.71 10.57
N LEU A 112 14.15 9.96 9.73
CA LEU A 112 12.80 9.42 9.90
C LEU A 112 12.80 7.89 9.78
N ALA A 113 13.58 7.36 8.82
CA ALA A 113 13.68 5.93 8.57
C ALA A 113 14.35 5.17 9.71
N LYS A 114 15.41 5.76 10.28
CA LYS A 114 16.21 5.13 11.34
C LYS A 114 15.66 5.35 12.74
N SER A 115 14.67 6.23 12.91
CA SER A 115 14.12 6.57 14.22
C SER A 115 12.76 5.93 14.41
N ARG A 116 12.59 5.22 15.53
CA ARG A 116 11.33 4.60 15.94
C ARG A 116 10.55 5.56 16.83
N ILE A 117 9.23 5.60 16.65
CA ILE A 117 8.34 6.49 17.37
C ILE A 117 7.16 5.71 17.95
N THR A 118 6.63 6.21 19.07
CA THR A 118 5.32 5.83 19.59
C THR A 118 4.45 7.07 19.69
N ARG A 119 3.37 7.14 18.91
CA ARG A 119 2.47 8.30 18.87
C ARG A 119 1.05 7.88 18.50
N LYS A 120 0.08 8.48 19.18
CA LYS A 120 -1.34 8.37 18.83
C LYS A 120 -1.75 9.55 17.96
N TYR A 121 -2.24 9.24 16.76
CA TYR A 121 -2.96 10.17 15.89
C TYR A 121 -4.44 9.95 16.10
N ALA A 122 -5.18 11.00 16.47
CA ALA A 122 -6.60 10.91 16.76
C ALA A 122 -7.34 12.04 16.06
N ASN A 123 -8.16 11.68 15.07
CA ASN A 123 -9.00 12.61 14.32
C ASN A 123 -8.20 13.79 13.73
N VAL A 124 -7.08 13.48 13.06
CA VAL A 124 -6.23 14.46 12.37
C VAL A 124 -6.26 14.18 10.87
N THR A 125 -6.01 15.20 10.04
CA THR A 125 -5.84 14.97 8.60
C THR A 125 -4.53 14.23 8.32
N VAL A 126 -4.45 13.52 7.19
CA VAL A 126 -3.20 12.87 6.75
C VAL A 126 -2.08 13.91 6.64
N ALA A 127 -2.36 15.09 6.08
CA ALA A 127 -1.39 16.19 6.03
C ALA A 127 -0.85 16.57 7.42
N ASP A 128 -1.73 16.68 8.41
CA ASP A 128 -1.34 17.05 9.77
C ASP A 128 -0.57 15.94 10.48
N ALA A 129 -0.92 14.67 10.27
CA ALA A 129 -0.15 13.55 10.79
C ALA A 129 1.30 13.58 10.27
N ILE A 130 1.49 13.86 8.98
CA ILE A 130 2.83 14.01 8.37
C ILE A 130 3.57 15.20 9.00
N ARG A 131 2.94 16.39 9.04
CA ARG A 131 3.55 17.60 9.64
C ARG A 131 3.96 17.38 11.09
N GLN A 132 3.10 16.75 11.87
CA GLN A 132 3.39 16.42 13.26
C GLN A 132 4.56 15.44 13.38
N THR A 133 4.65 14.44 12.50
CA THR A 133 5.75 13.46 12.50
C THR A 133 7.09 14.14 12.22
N ILE A 134 7.17 14.94 11.16
CA ILE A 134 8.45 15.51 10.69
C ILE A 134 8.95 16.65 11.59
N HIS A 135 8.03 17.33 12.29
CA HIS A 135 8.37 18.40 13.23
C HIS A 135 9.29 17.93 14.36
N ASP A 136 9.08 16.71 14.88
CA ASP A 136 9.93 16.12 15.92
C ASP A 136 11.41 15.98 15.49
N PHE A 137 11.65 15.97 14.18
CA PHE A 137 12.97 15.83 13.56
C PHE A 137 13.53 17.15 13.02
N SER A 138 12.85 18.27 13.31
CA SER A 138 13.21 19.60 12.76
C SER A 138 13.26 19.61 11.23
N ILE A 139 12.38 18.83 10.58
CA ILE A 139 12.23 18.82 9.13
C ILE A 139 11.00 19.68 8.77
N GLU A 140 11.21 20.65 7.88
CA GLU A 140 10.13 21.50 7.39
C GLU A 140 9.25 20.77 6.36
N ALA A 141 7.95 21.05 6.39
CA ALA A 141 7.02 20.60 5.36
C ALA A 141 7.18 21.45 4.09
N GLY A 142 7.31 20.77 2.95
CA GLY A 142 7.25 21.35 1.61
C GLY A 142 5.84 21.25 1.01
N THR A 143 5.78 21.09 -0.30
CA THR A 143 4.55 20.91 -1.06
C THR A 143 3.96 19.52 -0.80
N MET A 144 2.64 19.47 -0.60
CA MET A 144 1.86 18.25 -0.47
C MET A 144 0.58 18.40 -1.32
N PRO A 145 0.06 17.33 -1.96
CA PRO A 145 -1.24 17.36 -2.60
C PRO A 145 -2.35 17.51 -1.54
N ASP A 146 -3.61 17.51 -1.98
CA ASP A 146 -4.73 17.45 -1.05
C ASP A 146 -4.70 16.12 -0.27
N LEU A 147 -4.33 16.20 1.00
CA LEU A 147 -4.24 15.10 1.95
C LEU A 147 -5.20 15.33 3.13
N SER A 148 -6.46 15.67 2.81
CA SER A 148 -7.50 16.08 3.76
C SER A 148 -8.24 14.93 4.45
N VAL A 149 -8.02 13.67 4.03
CA VAL A 149 -8.64 12.51 4.69
C VAL A 149 -8.26 12.49 6.18
N VAL A 150 -9.24 12.21 7.03
CA VAL A 150 -9.03 12.11 8.48
C VAL A 150 -8.64 10.69 8.84
N CYS A 151 -7.58 10.54 9.63
CA CYS A 151 -7.10 9.25 10.11
C CYS A 151 -7.01 9.21 11.63
N SER A 152 -7.09 8.00 12.17
CA SER A 152 -6.88 7.71 13.60
C SER A 152 -6.16 6.39 13.74
N PHE A 153 -4.93 6.41 14.25
CA PHE A 153 -4.13 5.22 14.46
C PHE A 153 -3.08 5.44 15.54
N ILE A 154 -2.49 4.36 16.01
CA ILE A 154 -1.35 4.39 16.93
C ILE A 154 -0.14 3.88 16.16
N ALA A 155 0.83 4.76 15.95
CA ALA A 155 2.18 4.34 15.59
C ALA A 155 2.81 3.79 16.87
N ASP A 156 3.00 2.47 16.95
CA ASP A 156 3.55 1.82 18.14
C ASP A 156 4.88 1.15 17.80
N ASP A 157 5.97 1.77 18.23
CA ASP A 157 7.33 1.31 17.94
C ASP A 157 7.52 1.01 16.44
N ILE A 158 7.22 1.98 15.58
CA ILE A 158 7.48 1.89 14.13
C ILE A 158 8.37 3.03 13.68
N SER A 159 9.02 2.92 12.51
CA SER A 159 9.82 4.04 12.02
C SER A 159 8.92 5.25 11.73
N ALA A 160 9.46 6.47 11.83
CA ALA A 160 8.69 7.67 11.49
C ALA A 160 8.25 7.66 10.01
N THR A 161 9.04 7.04 9.11
CA THR A 161 8.61 6.81 7.72
C THR A 161 7.45 5.83 7.62
N ASP A 162 7.41 4.78 8.43
CA ASP A 162 6.28 3.83 8.43
C ASP A 162 5.02 4.47 8.99
N ALA A 163 5.13 5.34 10.00
CA ALA A 163 4.00 6.13 10.49
C ALA A 163 3.46 7.08 9.41
N ILE A 164 4.33 7.69 8.60
CA ILE A 164 3.93 8.50 7.44
C ILE A 164 3.26 7.63 6.38
N LYS A 165 3.82 6.47 6.04
CA LYS A 165 3.22 5.50 5.10
C LYS A 165 1.83 5.05 5.58
N GLN A 166 1.69 4.77 6.88
CA GLN A 166 0.41 4.41 7.48
C GLN A 166 -0.59 5.57 7.45
N ALA A 167 -0.17 6.82 7.63
CA ALA A 167 -1.07 7.96 7.42
C ALA A 167 -1.51 8.06 5.95
N LEU A 168 -0.56 7.97 5.01
CA LEU A 168 -0.83 8.03 3.57
C LEU A 168 -1.76 6.90 3.10
N SER A 169 -1.72 5.72 3.72
CA SER A 169 -2.63 4.63 3.34
C SER A 169 -4.11 4.96 3.57
N TYR A 170 -4.46 5.85 4.51
CA TYR A 170 -5.84 6.32 4.67
C TYR A 170 -6.27 7.16 3.47
N GLN A 171 -5.38 8.01 2.95
CA GLN A 171 -5.66 8.78 1.75
C GLN A 171 -5.80 7.84 0.54
N SER A 172 -4.83 6.94 0.34
CA SER A 172 -4.85 5.94 -0.73
C SER A 172 -6.09 5.05 -0.70
N ALA A 173 -6.62 4.72 0.49
CA ALA A 173 -7.85 3.94 0.62
C ALA A 173 -9.10 4.71 0.14
N GLN A 174 -9.07 6.04 0.22
CA GLN A 174 -10.19 6.90 -0.18
C GLN A 174 -10.22 7.22 -1.67
N ASP A 175 -9.05 7.41 -2.30
CA ASP A 175 -8.95 7.85 -3.70
C ASP A 175 -8.27 6.85 -4.64
N GLY A 176 -7.72 5.75 -4.11
CA GLY A 176 -7.03 4.73 -4.88
C GLY A 176 -5.65 5.13 -5.39
N LYS A 177 -5.10 6.28 -4.96
CA LYS A 177 -3.82 6.81 -5.46
C LYS A 177 -2.62 6.37 -4.61
N GLY A 178 -1.45 6.29 -5.25
CA GLY A 178 -0.17 6.11 -4.58
C GLY A 178 0.49 7.44 -4.23
N TYR A 179 1.25 7.45 -3.13
CA TYR A 179 1.97 8.63 -2.66
C TYR A 179 3.43 8.30 -2.34
N HIS A 180 4.33 9.22 -2.65
CA HIS A 180 5.75 9.12 -2.33
C HIS A 180 6.24 10.40 -1.64
N ILE A 181 7.16 10.23 -0.69
CA ILE A 181 7.79 11.34 0.04
C ILE A 181 9.22 11.54 -0.45
N TYR A 182 9.64 12.79 -0.63
CA TYR A 182 11.00 13.11 -1.06
C TYR A 182 11.47 14.45 -0.50
N MET A 183 12.78 14.66 -0.45
CA MET A 183 13.36 15.94 -0.05
C MET A 183 13.62 16.83 -1.26
N THR A 184 13.22 18.10 -1.19
CA THR A 184 13.73 19.16 -2.05
C THR A 184 13.78 20.48 -1.29
N ASP A 185 14.78 21.32 -1.58
CA ASP A 185 15.05 22.58 -0.87
C ASP A 185 15.10 22.46 0.66
N GLY A 186 15.60 21.33 1.17
CA GLY A 186 15.66 21.05 2.61
C GLY A 186 14.31 20.73 3.27
N LYS A 187 13.24 20.62 2.48
CA LYS A 187 11.86 20.34 2.94
C LYS A 187 11.37 18.97 2.49
N LEU A 188 10.51 18.35 3.30
CA LEU A 188 9.83 17.10 2.95
C LEU A 188 8.59 17.40 2.11
N ASN A 189 8.56 16.88 0.91
CA ASN A 189 7.47 17.02 -0.04
C ASN A 189 6.75 15.68 -0.20
N VAL A 190 5.49 15.73 -0.63
CA VAL A 190 4.69 14.55 -0.98
C VAL A 190 4.24 14.72 -2.42
N VAL A 191 4.34 13.64 -3.20
CA VAL A 191 3.89 13.57 -4.59
C VAL A 191 2.91 12.41 -4.74
N CYS A 192 1.90 12.59 -5.59
CA CYS A 192 1.09 11.48 -6.09
C CYS A 192 1.85 10.80 -7.23
N THR A 193 2.18 9.51 -7.08
CA THR A 193 3.14 8.78 -7.92
C THR A 193 2.82 8.77 -9.42
N ASN A 194 1.56 9.01 -9.81
CA ASN A 194 1.13 8.99 -11.21
C ASN A 194 0.74 10.37 -11.78
N ASP A 195 0.67 11.40 -10.94
CA ASP A 195 0.22 12.73 -11.37
C ASP A 195 1.38 13.63 -11.82
N GLN A 196 2.63 13.28 -11.48
CA GLN A 196 3.80 14.08 -11.85
C GLN A 196 4.55 13.44 -13.00
N VAL A 197 4.61 14.16 -14.12
CA VAL A 197 5.30 13.74 -15.33
C VAL A 197 6.46 14.70 -15.56
N VAL A 198 7.62 14.15 -15.91
CA VAL A 198 8.75 14.96 -16.36
C VAL A 198 8.35 15.65 -17.66
N GLU A 199 8.15 16.96 -17.60
CA GLU A 199 7.74 17.75 -18.75
C GLU A 199 8.90 17.97 -19.73
N ASN A 200 8.56 18.08 -21.02
CA ASN A 200 9.51 18.42 -22.10
C ASN A 200 10.72 17.47 -22.24
N PHE A 201 10.59 16.23 -21.77
CA PHE A 201 11.62 15.21 -21.88
C PHE A 201 11.01 13.89 -22.35
N LEU A 202 11.58 13.32 -23.42
CA LEU A 202 11.21 12.03 -23.98
C LEU A 202 12.46 11.16 -23.99
N ILE A 203 12.37 9.94 -23.44
CA ILE A 203 13.42 8.94 -23.60
C ILE A 203 13.18 8.22 -24.92
N SER A 204 14.12 8.30 -25.86
CA SER A 204 14.01 7.59 -27.15
C SER A 204 15.32 7.04 -27.67
N ASP A 205 15.22 5.93 -28.40
CA ASP A 205 16.30 5.27 -29.16
C ASP A 205 16.95 6.19 -30.20
N GLU A 206 16.22 7.18 -30.71
CA GLU A 206 16.72 8.18 -31.65
C GLU A 206 17.59 9.27 -31.01
N THR A 207 17.48 9.50 -29.69
CA THR A 207 18.05 10.71 -29.06
C THR A 207 18.99 10.44 -27.90
N ASN A 208 18.52 9.81 -26.83
CA ASN A 208 19.21 9.80 -25.54
C ASN A 208 19.27 8.42 -24.88
N LEU A 209 18.51 7.44 -25.36
CA LEU A 209 18.51 6.09 -24.86
C LEU A 209 19.80 5.36 -25.30
N THR A 210 20.35 4.58 -24.39
CA THR A 210 21.58 3.79 -24.60
C THR A 210 21.38 2.29 -24.33
N GLY A 211 20.27 1.92 -23.73
CA GLY A 211 19.86 0.52 -23.54
C GLY A 211 18.52 0.43 -22.83
N ALA A 212 17.76 -0.60 -23.14
CA ALA A 212 16.51 -0.95 -22.48
C ALA A 212 16.51 -2.46 -22.17
N SER A 213 15.82 -2.84 -21.11
CA SER A 213 15.64 -4.24 -20.71
C SER A 213 14.23 -4.42 -20.20
N VAL A 214 13.56 -5.45 -20.71
CA VAL A 214 12.25 -5.92 -20.23
C VAL A 214 12.36 -7.39 -19.91
N SER A 215 11.92 -7.79 -18.73
CA SER A 215 11.90 -9.19 -18.32
C SER A 215 10.65 -9.54 -17.53
N GLU A 216 10.23 -10.80 -17.65
CA GLU A 216 9.12 -11.39 -16.92
C GLU A 216 9.63 -12.64 -16.18
N SER A 217 9.23 -12.83 -14.93
CA SER A 217 9.63 -13.98 -14.13
C SER A 217 8.51 -14.50 -13.24
N ILE A 218 8.47 -15.81 -13.05
CA ILE A 218 7.62 -16.49 -12.08
C ILE A 218 8.42 -17.16 -10.96
N GLU A 219 9.74 -16.90 -10.87
CA GLU A 219 10.61 -17.55 -9.88
C GLU A 219 10.16 -17.27 -8.43
N ASP A 220 9.64 -16.06 -8.18
CA ASP A 220 9.12 -15.64 -6.88
C ASP A 220 7.59 -15.76 -6.76
N MET A 221 6.90 -16.39 -7.74
CA MET A 221 5.45 -16.51 -7.74
C MET A 221 4.94 -17.25 -6.51
N VAL A 222 3.80 -16.79 -5.98
CA VAL A 222 3.02 -17.46 -4.94
C VAL A 222 1.58 -17.44 -5.43
N SER A 223 1.18 -18.52 -6.09
CA SER A 223 -0.15 -18.68 -6.67
C SER A 223 -1.18 -19.22 -5.68
N LYS A 224 -0.75 -19.68 -4.49
CA LYS A 224 -1.63 -20.09 -3.39
C LYS A 224 -1.03 -19.77 -2.03
N VAL A 225 -1.84 -19.27 -1.10
CA VAL A 225 -1.43 -19.11 0.31
C VAL A 225 -2.32 -19.96 1.20
N VAL A 226 -1.74 -20.74 2.09
CA VAL A 226 -2.48 -21.54 3.09
C VAL A 226 -2.29 -20.92 4.45
N VAL A 227 -3.39 -20.56 5.11
CA VAL A 227 -3.39 -20.00 6.46
C VAL A 227 -3.48 -21.14 7.47
N VAL A 228 -2.56 -21.17 8.43
CA VAL A 228 -2.53 -22.17 9.50
C VAL A 228 -2.65 -21.53 10.88
N ASP A 229 -3.30 -22.23 11.81
CA ASP A 229 -3.38 -21.85 13.22
C ASP A 229 -2.05 -22.08 13.97
N SER A 230 -2.04 -21.75 15.27
CA SER A 230 -0.89 -21.97 16.14
C SER A 230 -0.55 -23.45 16.38
N ALA A 231 -1.47 -24.37 16.11
CA ALA A 231 -1.27 -25.81 16.18
C ALA A 231 -0.79 -26.42 14.84
N GLY A 232 -0.73 -25.62 13.78
CA GLY A 232 -0.34 -26.04 12.43
C GLY A 232 -1.48 -26.65 11.61
N GLN A 233 -2.74 -26.51 12.06
CA GLN A 233 -3.91 -26.93 11.29
C GLN A 233 -4.32 -25.83 10.32
N THR A 234 -4.80 -26.23 9.14
CA THR A 234 -5.26 -25.27 8.13
C THR A 234 -6.55 -24.59 8.57
N LYS A 235 -6.53 -23.25 8.64
CA LYS A 235 -7.70 -22.39 8.83
C LYS A 235 -8.34 -21.95 7.51
N GLY A 236 -7.57 -21.91 6.44
CA GLY A 236 -8.08 -21.49 5.14
C GLY A 236 -7.00 -21.42 4.08
N GLU A 237 -7.42 -21.07 2.87
CA GLU A 237 -6.55 -20.93 1.72
C GLU A 237 -6.96 -19.76 0.83
N MET A 238 -6.00 -19.19 0.11
CA MET A 238 -6.23 -18.15 -0.88
C MET A 238 -5.58 -18.55 -2.21
N PRO A 239 -6.34 -19.18 -3.12
CA PRO A 239 -5.85 -19.48 -4.46
C PRO A 239 -5.96 -18.24 -5.38
N ASN A 240 -4.90 -17.93 -6.12
CA ASN A 240 -5.02 -17.19 -7.37
C ASN A 240 -5.30 -18.20 -8.49
N THR A 241 -6.57 -18.40 -8.80
CA THR A 241 -7.00 -19.40 -9.80
C THR A 241 -6.39 -19.14 -11.18
N THR A 242 -6.26 -17.87 -11.59
CA THR A 242 -5.68 -17.48 -12.89
C THR A 242 -4.24 -17.96 -13.03
N ASP A 243 -3.40 -17.68 -12.02
CA ASP A 243 -2.01 -18.13 -11.99
C ASP A 243 -1.91 -19.66 -11.84
N ILE A 244 -2.76 -20.28 -11.02
CA ILE A 244 -2.76 -21.74 -10.83
C ILE A 244 -3.07 -22.47 -12.15
N GLU A 245 -4.06 -21.99 -12.91
CA GLU A 245 -4.43 -22.60 -14.20
C GLU A 245 -3.31 -22.47 -15.24
N LYS A 246 -2.56 -21.36 -15.22
CA LYS A 246 -1.55 -21.05 -16.24
C LYS A 246 -0.17 -21.60 -15.91
N PHE A 247 0.25 -21.53 -14.65
CA PHE A 247 1.62 -21.80 -14.20
C PHE A 247 1.71 -22.95 -13.17
N GLY A 248 0.58 -23.37 -12.61
CA GLY A 248 0.52 -24.39 -11.57
C GLY A 248 0.58 -23.81 -10.15
N THR A 249 0.48 -24.68 -9.16
CA THR A 249 0.46 -24.29 -7.74
C THR A 249 1.86 -24.08 -7.18
N ILE A 250 2.16 -22.85 -6.78
CA ILE A 250 3.31 -22.49 -5.96
C ILE A 250 2.77 -21.92 -4.65
N GLN A 251 3.04 -22.61 -3.54
CA GLN A 251 2.33 -22.40 -2.28
C GLN A 251 3.22 -21.77 -1.21
N ALA A 252 2.69 -20.76 -0.50
CA ALA A 252 3.25 -20.24 0.75
C ALA A 252 2.35 -20.55 1.95
N ILE A 253 2.93 -20.51 3.15
CA ILE A 253 2.20 -20.72 4.42
C ILE A 253 2.15 -19.42 5.22
N CYS A 254 0.94 -18.95 5.53
CA CYS A 254 0.68 -17.82 6.42
C CYS A 254 0.32 -18.35 7.81
N LYS A 255 1.02 -17.91 8.86
CA LYS A 255 0.62 -18.23 10.23
C LYS A 255 -0.36 -17.17 10.71
N ALA A 256 -1.52 -17.58 11.19
CA ALA A 256 -2.54 -16.65 11.67
C ALA A 256 -2.00 -15.77 12.82
N ASP A 257 -2.13 -14.45 12.68
CA ASP A 257 -1.91 -13.47 13.74
C ASP A 257 -3.27 -13.01 14.29
N PRO A 258 -3.57 -13.22 15.57
CA PRO A 258 -4.84 -12.79 16.18
C PRO A 258 -5.13 -11.28 16.05
N LYS A 259 -4.10 -10.46 15.78
CA LYS A 259 -4.22 -9.00 15.63
C LYS A 259 -4.51 -8.56 14.20
N GLN A 260 -4.48 -9.47 13.23
CA GLN A 260 -4.60 -9.16 11.82
C GLN A 260 -5.62 -10.08 11.15
N ASP A 261 -6.26 -9.59 10.09
CA ASP A 261 -7.19 -10.37 9.30
C ASP A 261 -6.43 -11.42 8.45
N ASP A 262 -6.87 -12.67 8.50
CA ASP A 262 -6.22 -13.80 7.82
C ASP A 262 -6.23 -13.63 6.29
N ALA A 263 -7.33 -13.13 5.73
CA ALA A 263 -7.46 -12.89 4.30
C ALA A 263 -6.52 -11.79 3.85
N SER A 264 -6.42 -10.69 4.59
CA SER A 264 -5.52 -9.58 4.28
C SER A 264 -4.04 -10.01 4.31
N GLN A 265 -3.64 -10.79 5.33
CA GLN A 265 -2.29 -11.34 5.42
C GLN A 265 -1.98 -12.30 4.27
N ALA A 266 -2.88 -13.24 3.98
CA ALA A 266 -2.67 -14.19 2.90
C ALA A 266 -2.66 -13.51 1.51
N ARG A 267 -3.48 -12.48 1.29
CA ARG A 267 -3.47 -11.69 0.05
C ARG A 267 -2.13 -10.98 -0.15
N ALA A 268 -1.57 -10.40 0.91
CA ALA A 268 -0.27 -9.74 0.85
C ALA A 268 0.91 -10.68 0.53
N MET A 269 0.71 -12.00 0.69
CA MET A 269 1.72 -13.01 0.36
C MET A 269 1.60 -13.56 -1.07
N LEU A 270 0.46 -13.34 -1.76
CA LEU A 270 0.31 -13.73 -3.16
C LEU A 270 1.27 -12.90 -4.03
N LYS A 271 1.84 -13.56 -5.03
CA LYS A 271 2.73 -12.95 -6.02
C LYS A 271 2.42 -13.55 -7.38
N THR A 272 2.07 -12.70 -8.35
CA THR A 272 1.87 -13.10 -9.75
C THR A 272 3.18 -12.90 -10.54
N VAL A 273 3.11 -12.99 -11.87
CA VAL A 273 4.23 -12.73 -12.78
C VAL A 273 4.90 -11.40 -12.45
N ALA A 274 6.18 -11.44 -12.09
CA ALA A 274 6.99 -10.27 -11.86
C ALA A 274 7.44 -9.68 -13.21
N HIS A 275 7.29 -8.37 -13.36
CA HIS A 275 7.78 -7.62 -14.52
C HIS A 275 8.89 -6.69 -14.05
N ASP A 276 10.07 -6.77 -14.66
CA ASP A 276 11.17 -5.83 -14.44
C ASP A 276 11.48 -5.11 -15.75
N MET A 277 11.40 -3.78 -15.70
CA MET A 277 11.66 -2.89 -16.81
C MET A 277 12.72 -1.89 -16.39
N SER A 278 13.76 -1.74 -17.20
CA SER A 278 14.80 -0.74 -16.96
C SER A 278 15.29 -0.08 -18.24
N VAL A 279 15.70 1.18 -18.11
CA VAL A 279 16.30 1.95 -19.20
C VAL A 279 17.59 2.63 -18.74
N LYS A 280 18.54 2.74 -19.65
CA LYS A 280 19.80 3.48 -19.51
C LYS A 280 19.81 4.61 -20.53
N ALA A 281 19.99 5.84 -20.10
CA ALA A 281 19.94 7.02 -20.97
C ALA A 281 20.96 8.09 -20.55
N LEU A 282 21.13 9.11 -21.39
CA LEU A 282 21.72 10.38 -20.97
C LEU A 282 20.88 10.96 -19.83
N GLY A 283 21.55 11.52 -18.83
CA GLY A 283 20.89 11.92 -17.59
C GLY A 283 20.02 13.16 -17.73
N HIS A 284 18.89 13.16 -17.02
CA HIS A 284 18.01 14.31 -16.85
C HIS A 284 17.63 14.45 -15.37
N ILE A 285 17.94 15.60 -14.75
CA ILE A 285 17.87 15.75 -13.28
C ILE A 285 16.46 15.62 -12.68
N GLN A 286 15.42 15.74 -13.49
CA GLN A 286 14.03 15.57 -13.05
C GLN A 286 13.52 14.10 -13.10
N CYS A 287 14.28 13.19 -13.73
CA CYS A 287 13.90 11.77 -13.81
C CYS A 287 14.21 11.04 -12.50
N ILE A 288 13.45 11.33 -11.45
CA ILE A 288 13.64 10.77 -10.11
C ILE A 288 12.49 9.83 -9.70
N ALA A 289 12.79 8.92 -8.78
CA ALA A 289 11.81 8.04 -8.17
C ALA A 289 10.58 8.81 -7.66
N GLY A 290 9.39 8.28 -7.95
CA GLY A 290 8.12 8.92 -7.61
C GLY A 290 7.50 9.77 -8.72
N PHE A 291 8.23 10.00 -9.82
CA PHE A 291 7.75 10.71 -11.02
C PHE A 291 7.49 9.72 -12.16
N SER A 292 6.83 10.20 -13.21
CA SER A 292 6.62 9.47 -14.46
C SER A 292 7.42 10.09 -15.61
N VAL A 293 7.81 9.28 -16.57
CA VAL A 293 8.51 9.72 -17.80
C VAL A 293 7.90 9.04 -19.02
N ASP A 294 7.85 9.77 -20.13
CA ASP A 294 7.42 9.24 -21.41
C ASP A 294 8.61 8.59 -22.14
N ILE A 295 8.38 7.38 -22.65
CA ILE A 295 9.40 6.56 -23.33
C ILE A 295 8.87 6.12 -24.69
N GLN A 296 9.73 6.21 -25.68
CA GLN A 296 9.50 5.72 -27.03
C GLN A 296 10.70 4.87 -27.49
N GLU A 297 10.54 3.56 -27.35
CA GLU A 297 11.48 2.51 -27.70
C GLU A 297 10.69 1.33 -28.32
N GLU A 298 11.37 0.35 -28.91
CA GLU A 298 10.75 -0.83 -29.54
C GLU A 298 9.86 -1.62 -28.57
N GLN A 299 10.37 -1.93 -27.37
CA GLN A 299 9.70 -2.73 -26.33
C GLN A 299 9.01 -1.87 -25.28
N LEU A 300 9.51 -0.65 -25.05
CA LEU A 300 8.96 0.27 -24.04
C LEU A 300 8.35 1.51 -24.71
N LYS A 301 7.02 1.54 -24.80
CA LYS A 301 6.30 2.68 -25.39
C LYS A 301 5.13 3.13 -24.54
N GLY A 302 5.19 4.39 -24.08
CA GLY A 302 4.16 5.02 -23.27
C GLY A 302 4.73 5.73 -22.06
N ARG A 303 3.86 5.95 -21.07
CA ARG A 303 4.22 6.58 -19.80
C ARG A 303 4.55 5.54 -18.76
N PHE A 304 5.72 5.69 -18.14
CA PHE A 304 6.22 4.78 -17.13
C PHE A 304 6.47 5.51 -15.82
N PHE A 305 6.09 4.87 -14.72
CA PHE A 305 6.40 5.32 -13.39
C PHE A 305 7.85 4.95 -13.04
N ILE A 306 8.62 5.89 -12.49
CA ILE A 306 10.00 5.67 -12.05
C ILE A 306 9.96 5.12 -10.62
N LYS A 307 10.20 3.81 -10.49
CA LYS A 307 10.30 3.13 -9.18
C LYS A 307 11.61 3.49 -8.48
N SER A 308 12.71 3.43 -9.21
CA SER A 308 14.02 3.83 -8.71
C SER A 308 14.86 4.45 -9.82
N ASP A 309 15.79 5.30 -9.40
CA ASP A 309 16.68 6.04 -10.29
C ASP A 309 18.11 5.99 -9.76
N SER A 310 19.08 5.99 -10.69
CA SER A 310 20.50 6.11 -10.40
C SER A 310 21.15 7.00 -11.46
N HIS A 311 21.56 8.20 -11.05
CA HIS A 311 22.29 9.14 -11.87
C HIS A 311 23.78 9.07 -11.57
N ARG A 312 24.59 8.79 -12.60
CA ARG A 312 26.05 8.76 -12.51
C ARG A 312 26.65 9.95 -13.25
N ILE A 313 27.51 10.69 -12.56
CA ILE A 313 28.23 11.84 -13.10
C ILE A 313 29.72 11.58 -12.96
N GLU A 314 30.43 11.46 -14.08
CA GLU A 314 31.86 11.18 -14.13
C GLU A 314 32.46 11.74 -15.43
N GLY A 315 33.61 12.42 -15.35
CA GLY A 315 34.28 12.95 -16.54
C GLY A 315 33.39 13.89 -17.39
N ASN A 316 32.63 14.77 -16.74
CA ASN A 316 31.63 15.66 -17.34
C ASN A 316 30.50 14.97 -18.11
N ARG A 317 30.29 13.66 -17.90
CA ARG A 317 29.18 12.92 -18.49
C ARG A 317 28.15 12.57 -17.41
N HIS A 318 26.89 12.90 -17.68
CA HIS A 318 25.73 12.51 -16.86
C HIS A 318 24.94 11.42 -17.56
N THR A 319 24.84 10.26 -16.92
CA THR A 319 24.00 9.15 -17.37
C THR A 319 23.02 8.78 -16.27
N MET A 320 21.92 8.13 -16.63
CA MET A 320 20.95 7.61 -15.69
C MET A 320 20.53 6.18 -16.02
N GLU A 321 20.20 5.43 -14.98
CA GLU A 321 19.52 4.14 -15.05
C GLU A 321 18.22 4.26 -14.25
N LEU A 322 17.11 3.91 -14.87
CA LEU A 322 15.78 3.99 -14.27
C LEU A 322 15.18 2.59 -14.24
N HIS A 323 14.63 2.18 -13.09
CA HIS A 323 13.72 1.05 -13.01
C HIS A 323 12.29 1.55 -13.05
N LEU A 324 11.49 0.91 -13.88
CA LEU A 324 10.22 1.42 -14.34
C LEU A 324 9.09 0.46 -14.04
N VAL A 325 7.90 1.01 -13.84
CA VAL A 325 6.65 0.27 -13.75
C VAL A 325 5.70 0.84 -14.78
N PHE A 326 5.14 -0.01 -15.63
CA PHE A 326 4.07 0.40 -16.52
C PHE A 326 2.76 0.42 -15.75
N HIS A 327 2.15 1.60 -15.61
CA HIS A 327 1.00 1.79 -14.72
C HIS A 327 -0.17 0.86 -15.06
N LYS A 328 -0.43 0.65 -16.35
CA LYS A 328 -1.48 -0.27 -16.80
C LYS A 328 -1.24 -1.71 -16.32
N LEU A 329 0.01 -2.18 -16.34
CA LEU A 329 0.34 -3.52 -15.85
C LEU A 329 0.19 -3.60 -14.32
N LEU A 330 0.54 -2.54 -13.59
CA LEU A 330 0.35 -2.51 -12.13
C LEU A 330 -1.13 -2.62 -11.74
N ASP A 331 -2.01 -1.91 -12.44
CA ASP A 331 -3.46 -1.95 -12.19
C ASP A 331 -4.04 -3.33 -12.55
N GLU A 332 -3.61 -3.91 -13.67
CA GLU A 332 -4.01 -5.26 -14.10
C GLU A 332 -3.55 -6.33 -13.09
N GLN A 333 -2.29 -6.27 -12.64
CA GLN A 333 -1.76 -7.17 -11.61
C GLN A 333 -2.49 -7.03 -10.28
N LYS A 334 -2.78 -5.78 -9.85
CA LYS A 334 -3.53 -5.52 -8.63
C LYS A 334 -4.94 -6.10 -8.73
N GLN A 335 -5.63 -5.88 -9.84
CA GLN A 335 -6.98 -6.41 -10.06
C GLN A 335 -7.00 -7.96 -10.05
N GLU A 336 -5.99 -8.60 -10.63
CA GLU A 336 -5.85 -10.05 -10.60
C GLU A 336 -5.65 -10.57 -9.18
N LEU A 337 -4.70 -9.99 -8.43
CA LEU A 337 -4.44 -10.36 -7.03
C LEU A 337 -5.65 -10.07 -6.12
N ASP A 338 -6.38 -8.98 -6.37
CA ASP A 338 -7.60 -8.63 -5.64
C ASP A 338 -8.77 -9.59 -5.96
N SER A 339 -8.75 -10.24 -7.13
CA SER A 339 -9.75 -11.25 -7.50
C SER A 339 -9.60 -12.59 -6.76
N ALA A 340 -8.43 -12.85 -6.15
CA ALA A 340 -8.21 -14.03 -5.33
C ALA A 340 -9.14 -14.02 -4.10
N SER A 341 -9.81 -15.14 -3.83
CA SER A 341 -10.77 -15.24 -2.72
C SER A 341 -10.22 -16.09 -1.58
N TYR A 342 -10.42 -15.65 -0.34
CA TYR A 342 -10.08 -16.44 0.84
C TYR A 342 -11.15 -17.50 1.10
N ASN A 343 -10.75 -18.78 1.12
CA ASN A 343 -11.58 -19.90 1.53
C ASN A 343 -11.29 -20.26 2.99
N ALA A 344 -12.17 -19.88 3.91
CA ALA A 344 -12.06 -20.19 5.33
C ALA A 344 -12.42 -21.66 5.68
N ASN A 345 -12.77 -22.49 4.68
CA ASN A 345 -13.04 -23.91 4.83
C ASN A 345 -12.44 -24.71 3.66
N PRO A 346 -11.17 -25.14 3.73
CA PRO A 346 -10.49 -25.78 2.62
C PRO A 346 -11.04 -27.17 2.26
N ASP A 347 -11.80 -27.81 3.16
CA ASP A 347 -12.51 -29.07 2.87
C ASP A 347 -13.81 -28.84 2.07
N TYR A 348 -14.26 -27.58 1.97
CA TYR A 348 -15.35 -27.18 1.10
C TYR A 348 -14.83 -26.93 -0.32
N VAL A 349 -15.17 -27.83 -1.24
CA VAL A 349 -14.95 -27.67 -2.68
C VAL A 349 -16.22 -27.05 -3.29
N PRO A 350 -16.19 -25.79 -3.76
CA PRO A 350 -17.32 -25.21 -4.45
C PRO A 350 -17.65 -26.02 -5.71
N PRO A 351 -18.93 -26.18 -6.09
CA PRO A 351 -19.29 -26.76 -7.39
C PRO A 351 -18.57 -25.99 -8.50
N ALA A 352 -17.93 -26.70 -9.43
CA ALA A 352 -17.19 -26.09 -10.53
C ALA A 352 -18.03 -25.00 -11.20
N ALA A 353 -17.44 -23.81 -11.38
CA ALA A 353 -18.09 -22.67 -12.03
C ALA A 353 -18.63 -23.13 -13.39
N ALA A 354 -19.95 -23.15 -13.53
CA ALA A 354 -20.55 -23.32 -14.84
C ALA A 354 -20.12 -22.12 -15.68
N ALA A 355 -19.36 -22.39 -16.75
CA ALA A 355 -18.98 -21.41 -17.75
C ALA A 355 -20.19 -20.51 -18.08
N SER A 356 -19.98 -19.20 -17.99
CA SER A 356 -20.87 -18.09 -18.37
C SER A 356 -22.10 -18.50 -19.20
N GLY A 357 -23.07 -19.10 -18.52
CA GLY A 357 -24.23 -19.70 -19.11
C GLY A 357 -25.36 -19.40 -18.18
N SER A 358 -26.28 -18.55 -18.64
CA SER A 358 -27.53 -18.14 -17.98
C SER A 358 -27.91 -19.06 -16.82
N TRP A 359 -27.61 -18.64 -15.59
CA TRP A 359 -28.02 -19.37 -14.39
C TRP A 359 -29.54 -19.35 -14.32
N SER A 360 -30.16 -20.46 -14.71
CA SER A 360 -31.58 -20.68 -14.50
C SER A 360 -31.80 -20.96 -13.01
N GLY A 361 -32.39 -19.98 -12.32
CA GLY A 361 -33.09 -20.04 -11.03
C GLY A 361 -32.53 -21.01 -9.97
N ALA A 362 -31.93 -20.47 -8.91
CA ALA A 362 -31.70 -21.22 -7.68
C ALA A 362 -33.06 -21.70 -7.15
N SER A 363 -33.26 -23.02 -7.12
CA SER A 363 -34.47 -23.64 -6.58
C SER A 363 -34.37 -23.67 -5.05
N MET A 364 -35.37 -23.13 -4.36
CA MET A 364 -35.60 -23.17 -2.89
C MET A 364 -35.74 -24.61 -2.31
N SER A 365 -35.36 -25.65 -3.05
CA SER A 365 -35.58 -27.06 -2.76
C SER A 365 -34.35 -27.79 -2.20
N GLY A 366 -33.29 -27.06 -1.82
CA GLY A 366 -32.13 -27.64 -1.13
C GLY A 366 -32.46 -28.06 0.30
N ASN A 367 -31.76 -29.08 0.81
CA ASN A 367 -31.80 -29.41 2.24
C ASN A 367 -31.16 -28.27 3.02
N ALA A 368 -31.80 -27.86 4.12
CA ALA A 368 -31.25 -26.85 5.01
C ALA A 368 -29.90 -27.29 5.58
N ALA A 369 -29.00 -26.32 5.81
CA ALA A 369 -27.74 -26.56 6.51
C ALA A 369 -27.97 -27.25 7.87
N GLY A 370 -27.08 -28.17 8.23
CA GLY A 370 -27.14 -28.84 9.53
C GLY A 370 -27.04 -27.83 10.67
N GLY A 371 -27.93 -27.92 11.66
CA GLY A 371 -28.02 -26.94 12.75
C GLY A 371 -26.71 -26.72 13.50
N ASP A 372 -25.91 -27.79 13.69
CA ASP A 372 -24.59 -27.74 14.34
C ASP A 372 -23.54 -26.99 13.50
N VAL A 373 -23.68 -27.02 12.16
CA VAL A 373 -22.81 -26.27 11.23
C VAL A 373 -23.10 -24.79 11.35
N VAL A 374 -24.38 -24.40 11.39
CA VAL A 374 -24.77 -23.01 11.58
C VAL A 374 -24.25 -22.49 12.92
N ASP A 375 -24.43 -23.23 14.02
CA ASP A 375 -23.91 -22.83 15.34
C ASP A 375 -22.39 -22.67 15.34
N SER A 376 -21.67 -23.66 14.81
CA SER A 376 -20.20 -23.62 14.74
C SER A 376 -19.71 -22.43 13.92
N CYS A 377 -20.39 -22.12 12.80
CA CYS A 377 -20.08 -20.92 12.03
C CYS A 377 -20.30 -19.67 12.88
N MET A 378 -21.46 -19.52 13.50
CA MET A 378 -21.81 -18.32 14.27
C MET A 378 -20.91 -18.11 15.50
N GLU A 379 -20.59 -19.16 16.26
CA GLU A 379 -19.72 -19.09 17.45
C GLU A 379 -18.32 -18.57 17.11
N ASN A 380 -17.79 -18.88 15.92
CA ASN A 380 -16.50 -18.38 15.45
C ASN A 380 -16.49 -16.87 15.18
N PHE A 381 -17.66 -16.23 15.10
CA PHE A 381 -17.79 -14.79 14.84
C PHE A 381 -18.24 -13.99 16.06
N ASP A 382 -18.58 -14.65 17.17
CA ASP A 382 -18.95 -13.97 18.41
C ASP A 382 -17.82 -13.06 18.91
N GLY A 383 -18.16 -11.83 19.31
CA GLY A 383 -17.18 -10.84 19.78
C GLY A 383 -16.22 -10.28 18.72
N THR A 384 -16.32 -10.67 17.43
CA THR A 384 -15.53 -10.06 16.36
C THR A 384 -16.06 -8.67 15.98
N VAL A 385 -15.21 -7.77 15.48
CA VAL A 385 -15.61 -6.41 15.10
C VAL A 385 -15.39 -6.22 13.61
N SER A 386 -16.41 -5.73 12.91
CA SER A 386 -16.22 -5.34 11.50
C SER A 386 -15.38 -4.07 11.40
N PRO A 387 -14.36 -4.02 10.51
CA PRO A 387 -13.57 -2.81 10.29
C PRO A 387 -14.37 -1.69 9.58
N TYR A 388 -15.59 -1.99 9.11
CA TYR A 388 -16.38 -1.09 8.25
C TYR A 388 -17.44 -0.25 8.99
N GLY A 389 -17.34 -0.13 10.32
CA GLY A 389 -18.19 0.76 11.11
C GLY A 389 -19.70 0.53 10.90
N SER A 390 -20.42 1.54 10.43
CA SER A 390 -21.87 1.48 10.18
C SER A 390 -22.29 0.49 9.09
N ASN A 391 -21.38 0.05 8.23
CA ASN A 391 -21.62 -0.93 7.17
C ASN A 391 -21.22 -2.36 7.57
N GLY A 392 -20.92 -2.59 8.85
CA GLY A 392 -20.45 -3.89 9.32
C GLY A 392 -21.51 -4.99 9.39
N CYS A 393 -22.81 -4.68 9.27
CA CYS A 393 -23.86 -5.70 9.42
C CYS A 393 -23.86 -6.72 8.28
N VAL A 394 -23.78 -6.28 7.02
CA VAL A 394 -23.69 -7.18 5.86
C VAL A 394 -22.40 -7.98 5.91
N ASP A 395 -21.29 -7.31 6.16
CA ASP A 395 -19.97 -7.93 6.30
C ASP A 395 -19.95 -9.07 7.32
N ARG A 396 -20.55 -8.86 8.51
CA ARG A 396 -20.60 -9.87 9.57
C ARG A 396 -21.63 -10.96 9.28
N ALA A 397 -22.78 -10.62 8.72
CA ALA A 397 -23.80 -11.60 8.38
C ALA A 397 -23.34 -12.52 7.23
N THR A 398 -22.68 -11.99 6.21
CA THR A 398 -22.23 -12.78 5.06
C THR A 398 -21.02 -13.64 5.41
N VAL A 399 -20.06 -13.13 6.20
CA VAL A 399 -18.94 -13.96 6.67
C VAL A 399 -19.40 -15.07 7.61
N ALA A 400 -20.38 -14.79 8.48
CA ALA A 400 -20.95 -15.79 9.37
C ALA A 400 -21.72 -16.86 8.62
N ALA A 401 -22.47 -16.47 7.59
CA ALA A 401 -23.22 -17.40 6.76
C ALA A 401 -22.37 -18.10 5.68
N ALA A 402 -21.17 -17.61 5.37
CA ALA A 402 -20.30 -18.16 4.32
C ALA A 402 -19.95 -19.64 4.51
N GLY A 403 -19.93 -20.11 5.77
CA GLY A 403 -19.63 -21.51 6.06
C GLY A 403 -20.72 -22.51 5.68
N TYR A 404 -21.94 -22.05 5.36
CA TYR A 404 -23.05 -22.92 4.96
C TYR A 404 -23.91 -22.38 3.81
N SER A 405 -23.70 -21.14 3.36
CA SER A 405 -24.43 -20.53 2.25
C SER A 405 -23.48 -20.11 1.13
N PRO A 406 -23.55 -20.78 -0.03
CA PRO A 406 -22.84 -20.35 -1.25
C PRO A 406 -23.16 -18.92 -1.66
N PHE A 407 -24.42 -18.48 -1.50
CA PHE A 407 -24.80 -17.09 -1.72
C PHE A 407 -24.03 -16.16 -0.79
N ALA A 408 -24.09 -16.37 0.53
CA ALA A 408 -23.42 -15.49 1.48
C ALA A 408 -21.90 -15.48 1.30
N ALA A 409 -21.30 -16.63 0.98
CA ALA A 409 -19.88 -16.71 0.67
C ALA A 409 -19.53 -15.85 -0.54
N GLN A 410 -20.33 -15.88 -1.60
CA GLN A 410 -20.11 -15.04 -2.77
C GLN A 410 -20.25 -13.56 -2.44
N GLU A 411 -21.28 -13.16 -1.71
CA GLU A 411 -21.49 -11.76 -1.32
C GLU A 411 -20.33 -11.25 -0.45
N TYR A 412 -19.86 -12.07 0.48
CA TYR A 412 -18.66 -11.76 1.27
C TYR A 412 -17.41 -11.61 0.39
N ASN A 413 -17.19 -12.59 -0.51
CA ASN A 413 -16.02 -12.63 -1.39
C ASN A 413 -16.01 -11.50 -2.42
N HIS A 414 -17.17 -11.04 -2.87
CA HIS A 414 -17.33 -9.90 -3.77
C HIS A 414 -17.30 -8.56 -3.04
N ASN A 415 -16.94 -8.56 -1.75
CA ASN A 415 -16.86 -7.36 -0.92
C ASN A 415 -18.18 -6.58 -0.88
N VAL A 416 -19.33 -7.26 -0.93
CA VAL A 416 -20.64 -6.63 -0.76
C VAL A 416 -20.80 -6.22 0.71
N LYS A 417 -20.99 -4.92 0.95
CA LYS A 417 -21.13 -4.33 2.31
C LYS A 417 -22.44 -3.56 2.52
N GLY A 418 -23.16 -3.27 1.45
CA GLY A 418 -24.42 -2.51 1.49
C GLY A 418 -25.63 -3.45 1.53
N CYS A 419 -26.60 -3.15 2.40
CA CYS A 419 -27.84 -3.93 2.50
C CYS A 419 -28.64 -3.93 1.19
N ASP A 420 -28.62 -2.81 0.44
CA ASP A 420 -29.31 -2.70 -0.84
C ASP A 420 -28.72 -3.64 -1.90
N GLN A 421 -27.39 -3.71 -1.99
CA GLN A 421 -26.71 -4.59 -2.94
C GLN A 421 -26.96 -6.06 -2.58
N LEU A 422 -26.80 -6.42 -1.30
CA LEU A 422 -27.09 -7.78 -0.80
C LEU A 422 -28.52 -8.20 -1.14
N ARG A 423 -29.49 -7.30 -0.94
CA ARG A 423 -30.89 -7.54 -1.29
C ARG A 423 -31.07 -7.76 -2.79
N ALA A 424 -30.52 -6.87 -3.61
CA ALA A 424 -30.67 -6.94 -5.06
C ALA A 424 -30.09 -8.25 -5.60
N ASP A 425 -28.94 -8.68 -5.09
CA ASP A 425 -28.29 -9.93 -5.48
C ASP A 425 -29.08 -11.16 -5.01
N ALA A 426 -29.68 -11.11 -3.82
CA ALA A 426 -30.58 -12.16 -3.31
C ALA A 426 -31.88 -12.23 -4.14
N GLU A 427 -32.48 -11.10 -4.49
CA GLU A 427 -33.69 -11.02 -5.33
C GLU A 427 -33.41 -11.55 -6.74
N ALA A 428 -32.27 -11.18 -7.34
CA ALA A 428 -31.85 -11.67 -8.64
C ALA A 428 -31.71 -13.20 -8.68
N ARG A 429 -31.44 -13.83 -7.53
CA ARG A 429 -31.34 -15.29 -7.39
C ARG A 429 -32.62 -15.95 -6.90
N GLY A 430 -33.67 -15.19 -6.61
CA GLY A 430 -34.90 -15.71 -6.02
C GLY A 430 -34.72 -16.20 -4.58
N LEU A 431 -33.68 -15.76 -3.87
CA LEU A 431 -33.40 -16.12 -2.48
C LEU A 431 -34.05 -15.15 -1.47
N ALA A 432 -34.43 -13.95 -1.92
CA ALA A 432 -35.12 -12.97 -1.09
C ALA A 432 -36.65 -13.16 -1.15
N ILE A 433 -37.27 -13.29 0.01
CA ILE A 433 -38.73 -13.40 0.17
C ILE A 433 -39.24 -12.40 1.22
N PRO A 434 -40.52 -11.98 1.14
CA PRO A 434 -41.13 -11.17 2.20
C PRO A 434 -41.00 -11.86 3.56
N TYR A 435 -40.81 -11.07 4.61
CA TYR A 435 -40.68 -11.64 5.94
C TYR A 435 -41.97 -12.35 6.39
N ASP A 436 -41.85 -13.64 6.64
CA ASP A 436 -42.84 -14.49 7.29
C ASP A 436 -42.11 -15.39 8.31
N PRO A 437 -42.34 -15.22 9.63
CA PRO A 437 -41.64 -16.01 10.64
C PRO A 437 -41.88 -17.52 10.50
N ALA A 438 -42.97 -17.96 9.87
CA ALA A 438 -43.23 -19.38 9.62
C ALA A 438 -42.30 -19.97 8.54
N GLN A 439 -41.63 -19.13 7.75
CA GLN A 439 -40.70 -19.52 6.68
C GLN A 439 -39.23 -19.36 7.06
N LEU A 440 -38.97 -18.92 8.30
CA LEU A 440 -37.64 -18.64 8.79
C LEU A 440 -36.95 -19.92 9.26
N GLU A 441 -35.71 -20.13 8.79
CA GLU A 441 -34.91 -21.30 9.14
C GLU A 441 -33.57 -20.88 9.71
N LYS A 442 -33.03 -21.70 10.61
CA LYS A 442 -31.74 -21.47 11.23
C LYS A 442 -30.68 -21.22 10.16
N GLY A 443 -29.95 -20.11 10.30
CA GLY A 443 -28.95 -19.67 9.34
C GLY A 443 -29.47 -18.77 8.22
N ASP A 444 -30.77 -18.52 8.10
CA ASP A 444 -31.32 -17.50 7.20
C ASP A 444 -30.90 -16.10 7.64
N ILE A 445 -30.67 -15.20 6.68
CA ILE A 445 -30.43 -13.79 6.95
C ILE A 445 -31.79 -13.06 7.04
N ILE A 446 -32.00 -12.31 8.12
CA ILE A 446 -33.15 -11.41 8.29
C ILE A 446 -32.70 -10.00 8.01
N MET A 447 -33.45 -9.29 7.16
CA MET A 447 -33.21 -7.89 6.82
C MET A 447 -34.31 -6.99 7.36
N TYR A 448 -33.92 -5.87 7.97
CA TYR A 448 -34.80 -4.93 8.67
C TYR A 448 -34.94 -3.61 7.92
N ASN A 449 -36.15 -3.05 8.02
CA ASN A 449 -36.45 -1.66 7.70
C ASN A 449 -36.60 -0.85 8.98
N ARG A 450 -36.74 0.48 8.85
CA ARG A 450 -36.98 1.38 9.98
C ARG A 450 -38.33 2.07 9.88
N TYR A 451 -39.02 2.25 11.00
CA TYR A 451 -40.28 3.01 11.04
C TYR A 451 -40.04 4.51 10.79
N SER A 452 -38.92 5.04 11.28
CA SER A 452 -38.56 6.46 11.17
C SER A 452 -37.98 6.87 9.81
N LYS A 453 -37.75 5.93 8.88
CA LYS A 453 -37.10 6.19 7.59
C LYS A 453 -37.94 5.66 6.43
N PRO A 454 -38.09 6.45 5.35
CA PRO A 454 -38.89 6.02 4.19
C PRO A 454 -38.15 5.01 3.29
N ASP A 455 -36.81 5.02 3.30
CA ASP A 455 -35.99 4.12 2.49
C ASP A 455 -35.87 2.73 3.14
N PRO A 456 -35.89 1.61 2.38
CA PRO A 456 -35.79 0.25 2.93
C PRO A 456 -34.33 -0.19 3.22
N ASN A 457 -34.16 -1.40 3.75
CA ASN A 457 -32.88 -2.14 3.86
C ASN A 457 -31.82 -1.49 4.76
N TRP A 458 -32.08 -1.43 6.07
CA TRP A 458 -31.20 -0.72 7.01
C TRP A 458 -30.25 -1.62 7.81
N HIS A 459 -30.58 -2.89 7.98
CA HIS A 459 -29.79 -3.78 8.84
C HIS A 459 -30.02 -5.25 8.49
N VAL A 460 -29.03 -6.10 8.78
CA VAL A 460 -29.13 -7.55 8.59
C VAL A 460 -28.53 -8.32 9.77
N VAL A 461 -29.09 -9.49 10.03
CA VAL A 461 -28.63 -10.48 11.02
C VAL A 461 -28.83 -11.89 10.51
N VAL A 462 -28.21 -12.86 11.17
CA VAL A 462 -28.44 -14.28 10.93
C VAL A 462 -29.34 -14.87 12.01
N TYR A 463 -30.36 -15.63 11.61
CA TYR A 463 -31.30 -16.28 12.54
C TYR A 463 -30.67 -17.49 13.24
N ASP A 464 -30.84 -17.60 14.56
CA ASP A 464 -30.24 -18.67 15.38
C ASP A 464 -31.05 -19.98 15.39
N GLY A 465 -32.28 -19.98 14.85
CA GLY A 465 -33.18 -21.13 14.86
C GLY A 465 -34.11 -21.23 16.07
N ASN A 466 -33.88 -20.43 17.11
CA ASN A 466 -34.54 -20.49 18.42
C ASN A 466 -35.22 -19.16 18.82
N GLY A 467 -35.50 -18.29 17.85
CA GLY A 467 -36.16 -17.00 18.06
C GLY A 467 -35.21 -15.82 18.29
N GLY A 468 -33.90 -16.07 18.39
CA GLY A 468 -32.86 -15.06 18.50
C GLY A 468 -32.10 -14.84 17.19
N CYS A 469 -31.04 -14.03 17.25
CA CYS A 469 -30.19 -13.78 16.10
C CYS A 469 -28.75 -13.41 16.47
N TRP A 470 -27.88 -13.60 15.48
CA TRP A 470 -26.50 -13.17 15.45
C TRP A 470 -26.36 -11.92 14.60
N GLY A 471 -25.86 -10.84 15.19
CA GLY A 471 -25.81 -9.54 14.53
C GLY A 471 -24.57 -8.75 14.90
N ASN A 472 -24.36 -7.63 14.19
CA ASN A 472 -23.30 -6.68 14.50
C ASN A 472 -23.90 -5.41 15.09
N SER A 473 -23.40 -4.98 16.25
CA SER A 473 -23.89 -3.76 16.90
C SER A 473 -22.85 -2.66 16.94
N SER A 474 -23.21 -1.51 16.37
CA SER A 474 -22.43 -0.28 16.47
C SER A 474 -22.40 0.29 17.91
N SER A 475 -23.36 -0.06 18.77
CA SER A 475 -23.43 0.41 20.17
C SER A 475 -22.64 -0.46 21.14
N VAL A 476 -22.40 -1.73 20.80
CA VAL A 476 -21.62 -2.68 21.62
C VAL A 476 -20.22 -2.92 21.02
N TYR A 477 -19.90 -2.28 19.89
CA TYR A 477 -18.61 -2.34 19.21
C TYR A 477 -18.17 -3.79 18.91
N GLY A 478 -19.09 -4.62 18.42
CA GLY A 478 -18.82 -6.00 18.04
C GLY A 478 -20.05 -6.81 17.63
N CYS A 479 -19.78 -8.02 17.14
CA CYS A 479 -20.76 -9.07 16.94
C CYS A 479 -21.32 -9.51 18.29
N PHE A 480 -22.63 -9.75 18.32
CA PHE A 480 -23.34 -10.21 19.49
C PHE A 480 -24.24 -11.38 19.11
N HIS A 481 -24.57 -12.18 20.12
CA HIS A 481 -25.63 -13.17 20.05
C HIS A 481 -26.75 -12.80 21.03
N HIS A 482 -27.97 -12.59 20.52
CA HIS A 482 -29.15 -12.41 21.38
C HIS A 482 -29.68 -13.77 21.85
N TYR A 483 -29.10 -14.31 22.93
CA TYR A 483 -29.54 -15.56 23.57
C TYR A 483 -30.96 -15.49 24.20
N GLU A 484 -31.57 -14.30 24.35
CA GLU A 484 -32.90 -14.14 24.96
C GLU A 484 -34.09 -14.41 23.99
N GLY A 485 -33.86 -15.11 22.87
CA GLY A 485 -34.94 -15.56 21.98
C GLY A 485 -35.71 -14.42 21.32
N SER A 486 -35.02 -13.30 21.04
CA SER A 486 -35.60 -12.15 20.38
C SER A 486 -34.78 -11.71 19.17
N ILE A 487 -35.46 -11.59 18.04
CA ILE A 487 -35.01 -10.89 16.82
C ILE A 487 -35.35 -9.38 16.86
N ASP A 488 -35.86 -8.88 17.98
CA ASP A 488 -36.20 -7.46 18.14
C ASP A 488 -34.91 -6.62 18.17
N MET A 489 -34.85 -5.62 17.29
CA MET A 489 -33.73 -4.69 17.14
C MET A 489 -34.03 -3.30 17.72
N GLY A 490 -34.99 -3.25 18.64
CA GLY A 490 -35.47 -2.04 19.28
C GLY A 490 -36.64 -1.41 18.54
N SER A 491 -37.23 -0.38 19.14
CA SER A 491 -38.55 0.16 18.77
C SER A 491 -38.64 0.79 17.37
N ASP A 492 -37.51 1.00 16.69
CA ASP A 492 -37.46 1.66 15.37
C ASP A 492 -37.20 0.70 14.21
N TYR A 493 -36.91 -0.59 14.47
CA TYR A 493 -36.63 -1.59 13.44
C TYR A 493 -37.76 -2.60 13.33
N TYR A 494 -38.02 -3.09 12.11
CA TYR A 494 -38.94 -4.21 11.89
C TYR A 494 -38.43 -5.12 10.76
N PRO A 495 -38.56 -6.45 10.89
CA PRO A 495 -38.09 -7.39 9.88
C PRO A 495 -38.98 -7.28 8.64
N ALA A 496 -38.34 -7.25 7.47
CA ALA A 496 -39.01 -6.96 6.20
C ALA A 496 -38.72 -8.00 5.11
N THR A 497 -37.57 -8.68 5.17
CA THR A 497 -37.17 -9.65 4.15
C THR A 497 -36.38 -10.79 4.78
N ILE A 498 -36.62 -12.02 4.31
CA ILE A 498 -35.80 -13.20 4.60
C ILE A 498 -34.96 -13.48 3.36
N ILE A 499 -33.65 -13.61 3.54
CA ILE A 499 -32.75 -14.12 2.51
C ILE A 499 -32.42 -15.56 2.88
N LYS A 500 -32.78 -16.50 2.01
CA LYS A 500 -32.71 -17.95 2.24
C LYS A 500 -31.30 -18.51 2.12
N THR A 501 -30.42 -18.10 3.01
CA THR A 501 -29.03 -18.58 3.13
C THR A 501 -28.93 -19.97 3.74
N SER A 502 -29.95 -20.44 4.46
CA SER A 502 -29.93 -21.82 4.99
C SER A 502 -30.06 -22.90 3.91
N ARG A 503 -30.56 -22.53 2.71
CA ARG A 503 -30.90 -23.46 1.62
C ARG A 503 -30.28 -23.10 0.26
N GLY A 504 -29.49 -22.03 0.18
CA GLY A 504 -29.04 -21.41 -1.07
C GLY A 504 -27.61 -20.92 -1.07
#